data_AF-A0A250FXP3-F1
#
_entry.id   AF-A0A250FXP3-F1
#
_cell.length_a   1.000
_cell.length_b   1.000
_cell.length_c   1.000
_cell.angle_alpha   90.00
_cell.angle_beta   90.00
_cell.angle_gamma   90.00
#
_symmetry.space_group_name_H-M   'P 1'
#
loop_
_entity.id
_entity.type
_entity.pdbx_description
1 polymer ?
#
loop_
_entity_poly.entity_id
_entity_poly.type
_entity_poly.pdbx_seq_one_letter_code
_entity_poly.pdbx_strand_id
1 'polypeptide(L)'
;MTQKYLAQNPWQPFEVTNDYRRTGLPFFENPYLEGLLPFMPFYTDPTKADIRNVYRRVRYPISLKTKNPTGYEQALQLLGGEDKPETPLIWQKK
;
A
#
# COMPACT_ATOMS: atom_id res chain seq x y z
N MET A 1 15.35 -4.35 10.36
CA MET A 1 13.92 -4.02 10.22
C MET A 1 13.05 -4.87 11.13
N THR A 2 13.24 -6.19 11.22
CA THR A 2 12.45 -7.06 12.11
C THR A 2 12.48 -6.64 13.59
N GLN A 3 13.65 -6.32 14.17
CA GLN A 3 13.73 -5.84 15.55
C GLN A 3 13.01 -4.50 15.76
N LYS A 4 13.10 -3.58 14.79
CA LYS A 4 12.37 -2.31 14.80
C LYS A 4 10.85 -2.55 14.76
N TYR A 5 10.40 -3.47 13.90
CA TYR A 5 8.99 -3.86 13.81
C TYR A 5 8.45 -4.36 15.16
N LEU A 6 9.16 -5.27 15.83
CA LEU A 6 8.75 -5.83 17.12
C LEU A 6 8.65 -4.75 18.21
N ALA A 7 9.58 -3.79 18.24
CA ALA A 7 9.58 -2.71 19.21
C ALA A 7 8.43 -1.70 18.98
N GLN A 8 7.96 -1.57 17.74
CA GLN A 8 6.97 -0.57 17.33
C GLN A 8 5.54 -1.10 17.29
N ASN A 9 5.36 -2.41 17.11
CA ASN A 9 4.05 -3.05 17.06
C ASN A 9 3.50 -3.26 18.48
N PRO A 10 2.26 -2.82 18.82
CA PRO A 10 1.21 -2.28 17.94
C PRO A 10 1.07 -0.74 17.95
N TRP A 11 1.89 -0.02 18.71
CA TRP A 11 1.68 1.40 19.00
C TRP A 11 2.07 2.37 17.88
N GLN A 12 2.90 1.95 16.93
CA GLN A 12 3.36 2.77 15.80
C GLN A 12 3.08 2.09 14.45
N PRO A 13 1.81 1.79 14.11
CA PRO A 13 1.46 1.02 12.92
C PRO A 13 1.76 1.78 11.61
N PHE A 14 1.70 3.11 11.63
CA PHE A 14 2.01 3.93 10.45
C PHE A 14 3.48 3.83 10.06
N GLU A 15 4.39 3.91 11.03
CA GLU A 15 5.82 3.80 10.77
C GLU A 15 6.19 2.39 10.33
N VAL A 16 5.61 1.39 10.99
CA VAL A 16 5.72 -0.02 10.58
C VAL A 16 5.29 -0.23 9.12
N THR A 17 4.16 0.37 8.72
CA THR A 17 3.64 0.27 7.34
C THR A 17 4.53 1.03 6.35
N ASN A 18 5.08 2.19 6.72
CA ASN A 18 6.03 2.94 5.89
C ASN A 18 7.30 2.14 5.65
N ASP A 19 7.85 1.57 6.70
CA ASP A 19 9.06 0.76 6.67
C ASP A 19 8.88 -0.51 5.84
N TYR A 20 7.74 -1.18 6.01
CA TYR A 20 7.41 -2.34 5.19
C TYR A 20 7.32 -1.96 3.71
N ARG A 21 6.59 -0.90 3.36
CA ARG A 21 6.49 -0.41 1.96
C ARG A 21 7.83 0.03 1.37
N ARG A 22 8.74 0.58 2.17
CA ARG A 22 10.05 1.04 1.72
C ARG A 22 11.05 -0.09 1.54
N THR A 23 11.02 -1.10 2.41
CA THR A 23 12.09 -2.11 2.50
C THR A 23 11.65 -3.51 2.11
N GLY A 24 10.37 -3.83 2.23
CA GLY A 24 9.81 -5.18 2.12
C GLY A 24 10.06 -6.04 3.34
N LEU A 25 10.41 -5.43 4.48
CA LEU A 25 10.77 -6.12 5.71
C LEU A 25 9.87 -5.67 6.88
N PRO A 26 9.57 -6.55 7.85
CA PRO A 26 9.89 -7.97 7.86
C PRO A 26 9.15 -8.74 6.75
N PHE A 27 9.58 -9.97 6.48
CA PHE A 27 8.89 -10.81 5.52
C PHE A 27 7.52 -11.20 6.07
N PHE A 28 6.46 -10.90 5.32
CA PHE A 28 5.12 -11.37 5.59
C PHE A 28 4.74 -12.42 4.58
N GLU A 29 3.87 -13.34 4.99
CA GLU A 29 3.25 -14.27 4.05
C GLU A 29 2.28 -13.56 3.11
N ASN A 30 2.06 -14.16 1.96
CA ASN A 30 1.09 -13.66 1.01
C ASN A 30 -0.33 -13.93 1.55
N PRO A 31 -1.14 -12.91 1.85
CA PRO A 31 -2.48 -13.11 2.41
C PRO A 31 -3.44 -13.83 1.45
N TYR A 32 -3.08 -13.97 0.16
CA TYR A 32 -3.78 -14.87 -0.75
C TYR A 32 -3.75 -16.33 -0.29
N LEU A 33 -2.60 -16.79 0.24
CA LEU A 33 -2.41 -18.19 0.66
C LEU A 33 -3.36 -18.59 1.79
N GLU A 34 -3.69 -17.65 2.68
CA GLU A 34 -4.60 -17.88 3.80
C GLU A 34 -6.08 -17.70 3.42
N GLY A 35 -6.39 -17.25 2.20
CA GLY A 35 -7.77 -17.03 1.74
C GLY A 35 -8.52 -15.92 2.47
N LEU A 36 -7.83 -15.08 3.25
CA LEU A 36 -8.45 -14.12 4.18
C LEU A 36 -9.06 -12.89 3.50
N LEU A 37 -8.69 -12.60 2.25
CA LEU A 37 -9.03 -11.35 1.57
C LEU A 37 -9.52 -11.57 0.12
N PRO A 38 -10.61 -12.33 -0.09
CA PRO A 38 -11.10 -12.69 -1.43
C PRO A 38 -11.56 -11.47 -2.26
N PHE A 39 -11.80 -10.34 -1.62
CA PHE A 39 -12.23 -9.09 -2.24
C PHE A 39 -11.07 -8.17 -2.65
N MET A 40 -9.81 -8.54 -2.36
CA MET A 40 -8.66 -7.72 -2.75
C MET A 40 -8.17 -8.10 -4.16
N PRO A 41 -8.24 -7.20 -5.15
CA PRO A 41 -7.98 -7.53 -6.55
C PRO A 41 -6.49 -7.79 -6.88
N PHE A 42 -5.57 -7.53 -5.93
CA PHE A 42 -4.13 -7.62 -6.14
C PHE A 42 -3.46 -8.82 -5.45
N TYR A 43 -4.17 -9.50 -4.55
CA TYR A 43 -3.76 -10.79 -4.00
C TYR A 43 -4.51 -11.88 -4.75
N THR A 44 -4.01 -12.26 -5.94
CA THR A 44 -4.70 -13.22 -6.83
C THR A 44 -3.89 -14.46 -7.16
N ASP A 45 -2.62 -14.48 -6.76
CA ASP A 45 -1.69 -15.55 -7.10
C ASP A 45 -0.78 -15.85 -5.90
N PRO A 46 -0.72 -17.11 -5.45
CA PRO A 46 0.09 -17.50 -4.29
C PRO A 46 1.59 -17.33 -4.56
N THR A 47 2.02 -17.43 -5.82
CA THR A 47 3.42 -17.33 -6.24
C THR A 47 3.92 -15.89 -6.32
N LYS A 48 3.01 -14.91 -6.24
CA LYS A 48 3.31 -13.47 -6.36
C LYS A 48 3.52 -12.77 -5.03
N ALA A 49 4.07 -13.47 -4.03
CA ALA A 49 4.46 -12.93 -2.74
C ALA A 49 5.60 -11.90 -2.90
N ASP A 50 5.27 -10.68 -3.32
CA ASP A 50 6.19 -9.59 -3.60
C ASP A 50 5.61 -8.30 -3.02
N ILE A 51 6.47 -7.43 -2.49
CA ILE A 51 6.14 -6.06 -2.06
C ILE A 51 5.47 -5.23 -3.19
N ARG A 52 5.62 -5.63 -4.44
CA ARG A 52 4.90 -5.07 -5.61
C ARG A 52 3.42 -5.35 -5.61
N ASN A 53 3.01 -6.45 -5.01
CA ASN A 53 1.65 -6.93 -5.00
C ASN A 53 0.98 -6.75 -3.63
N VAL A 54 1.43 -5.77 -2.85
CA VAL A 54 0.81 -5.41 -1.57
C VAL A 54 0.19 -4.03 -1.63
N TYR A 55 -0.65 -3.73 -0.64
CA TYR A 55 -1.22 -2.41 -0.45
C TYR A 55 -0.13 -1.32 -0.33
N ARG A 56 -0.09 -0.38 -1.28
CA ARG A 56 0.91 0.69 -1.35
C ARG A 56 0.40 2.02 -0.82
N ARG A 57 -0.89 2.31 -0.94
CA ARG A 57 -1.48 3.55 -0.41
C ARG A 57 -2.99 3.48 -0.20
N VAL A 58 -3.51 4.45 0.55
CA VAL A 58 -4.95 4.72 0.63
C VAL A 58 -5.37 5.56 -0.58
N ARG A 59 -6.50 5.21 -1.19
CA ARG A 59 -7.13 6.03 -2.23
C ARG A 59 -7.53 7.39 -1.67
N TYR A 60 -7.62 8.39 -2.54
CA TYR A 60 -8.19 9.66 -2.14
C TYR A 60 -9.68 9.47 -1.79
N PRO A 61 -10.22 10.26 -0.83
CA PRO A 61 -11.65 10.27 -0.56
C PRO A 61 -12.46 10.51 -1.83
N ILE A 62 -13.50 9.70 -2.05
CA ILE A 62 -14.37 9.79 -3.24
C ILE A 62 -14.99 11.18 -3.37
N SER A 63 -15.30 11.83 -2.24
CA SER A 63 -15.87 13.17 -2.17
C SER A 63 -14.96 14.26 -2.77
N LEU A 64 -13.63 14.06 -2.84
CA LEU A 64 -12.71 15.02 -3.45
C LEU A 64 -12.94 15.16 -4.95
N LYS A 65 -13.34 14.08 -5.62
CA LYS A 65 -13.69 14.12 -7.06
C LYS A 65 -14.80 15.12 -7.34
N THR A 66 -15.76 15.25 -6.44
CA THR A 66 -16.92 16.14 -6.60
C THR A 66 -16.66 17.52 -6.00
N LYS A 67 -16.02 17.60 -4.83
CA LYS A 67 -15.83 18.86 -4.10
C LYS A 67 -14.65 19.68 -4.61
N ASN A 68 -13.62 19.05 -5.16
CA ASN A 68 -12.44 19.72 -5.71
C ASN A 68 -11.86 18.91 -6.90
N PRO A 69 -12.55 18.91 -8.05
CA PRO A 69 -12.12 18.15 -9.22
C PRO A 69 -10.73 18.58 -9.72
N THR A 70 -10.46 19.89 -9.75
CA THR A 70 -9.17 20.43 -10.22
C THR A 70 -8.00 19.97 -9.37
N GLY A 71 -8.13 20.04 -8.04
CA GLY A 71 -7.09 19.56 -7.12
C GLY A 71 -6.90 18.05 -7.18
N TYR A 72 -7.99 17.30 -7.39
CA TYR A 72 -7.94 15.86 -7.57
C TYR A 72 -7.17 15.47 -8.84
N GLU A 73 -7.43 16.13 -9.97
CA GLU A 73 -6.74 15.90 -11.25
C GLU A 73 -5.25 16.25 -11.17
N GLN A 74 -4.90 17.36 -10.52
CA GLN A 74 -3.49 17.72 -10.27
C GLN A 74 -2.78 16.66 -9.41
N ALA A 75 -3.42 16.19 -8.34
CA ALA A 75 -2.86 15.14 -7.50
C ALA A 75 -2.66 13.83 -8.27
N LEU A 76 -3.58 13.47 -9.16
CA LEU A 76 -3.44 12.31 -10.04
C LEU A 76 -2.26 12.44 -11.01
N GLN A 77 -2.06 13.63 -11.59
CA GLN A 77 -0.91 13.89 -12.47
C GLN A 77 0.42 13.73 -11.71
N LEU A 78 0.49 14.25 -10.47
CA LEU A 78 1.68 14.11 -9.62
C LEU A 78 1.91 12.68 -9.13
N LEU A 79 0.83 11.91 -8.94
CA LEU A 79 0.93 10.50 -8.57
C LEU A 79 1.52 9.65 -9.70
N GLY A 80 1.32 10.05 -10.97
CA GLY A 80 1.85 9.35 -12.14
C GLY A 80 1.13 8.03 -12.45
N GLY A 81 -0.07 7.82 -11.90
CA GLY A 81 -0.86 6.61 -12.07
C GLY A 81 -2.32 6.80 -11.63
N GLU A 82 -3.13 5.75 -11.74
CA GLU A 82 -4.54 5.79 -11.36
C GLU A 82 -4.75 5.90 -9.84
N ASP A 83 -5.96 6.26 -9.40
CA ASP A 83 -6.31 6.31 -7.97
C ASP A 83 -6.55 4.91 -7.39
N LYS A 84 -5.51 4.08 -7.34
CA LYS A 84 -5.58 2.69 -6.88
C LYS A 84 -4.65 2.42 -5.70
N PRO A 85 -5.01 1.48 -4.81
CA PRO A 85 -4.16 1.11 -3.67
C PRO A 85 -2.80 0.54 -4.05
N GLU A 86 -2.67 -0.08 -5.23
CA GLU A 86 -1.40 -0.60 -5.75
C GLU A 86 -0.46 0.47 -6.32
N THR A 87 -0.89 1.73 -6.46
CA THR A 87 -0.04 2.78 -7.02
C THR A 87 1.01 3.21 -5.98
N PRO A 88 2.33 3.15 -6.31
CA PRO A 88 3.38 3.51 -5.37
C PRO A 88 3.37 5.01 -5.04
N LEU A 89 3.77 5.34 -3.82
CA LEU A 89 4.11 6.70 -3.44
C LEU A 89 5.50 7.08 -3.99
N ILE A 90 5.78 8.38 -4.09
CA ILE A 90 7.04 8.91 -4.66
C ILE A 90 8.31 8.34 -4.02
N TRP A 91 8.27 8.01 -2.73
CA TRP A 91 9.40 7.45 -1.98
C TRP A 91 9.43 5.92 -1.97
N GLN A 92 8.37 5.26 -2.45
CA GLN A 92 8.24 3.81 -2.50
C GLN A 92 8.82 3.28 -3.82
N LYS A 93 10.15 3.11 -3.86
CA LYS A 93 10.89 2.68 -5.06
C LYS A 93 10.95 1.17 -5.30
N LYS A 94 10.71 0.35 -4.26
CA LYS A 94 10.76 -1.12 -4.35
C LYS A 94 9.41 -1.71 -4.70
#